data_AF-R1DIT7-F1
#
_entry.id   AF-R1DIT7-F1
#
_cell.length_a   1.000
_cell.length_b   1.000
_cell.length_c   1.000
_cell.angle_alpha   90.00
_cell.angle_beta   90.00
_cell.angle_gamma   90.00
#
_symmetry.space_group_name_H-M   'P 1'
#
loop_
_entity.id
_entity.type
_entity.pdbx_description
1 polymer ?
#
loop_
_entity_poly.entity_id
_entity_poly.type
_entity_poly.pdbx_seq_one_letter_code
_entity_poly.pdbx_strand_id
1 'polypeptide(L)'
;MSRDHGCAVLSANPYFEPLPVEEGRPVLYATGTRKDVLPSGLQTVFFCNGDVKQTATSRRVVYYHAEADTTHVSEPDGTQLYHFPNGQVERHFADGLKEIVFADGSLKVMLPSGEVHEQVGAAGPLGV
;
A
#
# COMPACT_ATOMS: atom_id res chain seq x y z
N MET A 1 0.57 24.30 -2.94
CA MET A 1 1.72 23.40 -2.66
C MET A 1 1.36 21.90 -2.83
N SER A 2 0.35 21.51 -3.63
CA SER A 2 -0.33 20.21 -3.43
C SER A 2 -0.35 19.25 -4.63
N ARG A 3 0.03 19.67 -5.85
CA ARG A 3 0.01 18.77 -7.03
C ARG A 3 1.26 17.89 -7.16
N ASP A 4 2.43 18.39 -6.79
CA ASP A 4 3.70 17.70 -7.07
C ASP A 4 3.99 16.56 -6.09
N HIS A 5 3.61 16.71 -4.81
CA HIS A 5 3.84 15.67 -3.81
C HIS A 5 3.03 14.40 -4.09
N GLY A 6 1.75 14.53 -4.43
CA GLY A 6 0.91 13.37 -4.77
C GLY A 6 1.41 12.60 -6.00
N CYS A 7 1.85 13.30 -7.06
CA CYS A 7 2.45 12.66 -8.23
C CYS A 7 3.80 11.99 -7.91
N ALA A 8 4.61 12.58 -7.03
CA ALA A 8 5.87 11.99 -6.59
C ALA A 8 5.63 10.68 -5.79
N VAL A 9 4.66 10.67 -4.88
CA VAL A 9 4.27 9.45 -4.14
C VAL A 9 3.87 8.34 -5.10
N LEU A 10 3.00 8.62 -6.07
CA LEU A 10 2.53 7.62 -7.04
C LEU A 10 3.64 7.05 -7.93
N SER A 11 4.66 7.85 -8.25
CA SER A 11 5.75 7.42 -9.14
C SER A 11 6.90 6.74 -8.40
N ALA A 12 7.13 7.07 -7.13
CA ALA A 12 8.18 6.49 -6.30
C ALA A 12 7.75 5.20 -5.59
N ASN A 13 6.44 5.00 -5.39
CA ASN A 13 5.90 3.89 -4.63
C ASN A 13 5.40 2.76 -5.56
N PRO A 14 6.06 1.59 -5.57
CA PRO A 14 5.78 0.51 -6.52
C PRO A 14 4.42 -0.18 -6.28
N TYR A 15 3.74 0.09 -5.17
CA TYR A 15 2.44 -0.51 -4.90
C TYR A 15 1.31 0.16 -5.67
N PHE A 16 1.47 1.44 -6.04
CA PHE A 16 0.50 2.16 -6.85
C PHE A 16 0.62 1.78 -8.33
N GLU A 17 -0.53 1.64 -8.98
CA GLU A 17 -0.59 1.59 -10.43
C GLU A 17 -0.25 2.97 -11.00
N PRO A 18 0.61 3.05 -12.02
CA PRO A 18 0.99 4.31 -12.63
C PRO A 18 -0.21 4.97 -13.31
N LEU A 19 -0.37 6.28 -13.12
CA LEU A 19 -1.39 7.05 -13.82
C LEU A 19 -0.90 7.39 -15.24
N PRO A 20 -1.71 7.18 -16.29
CA PRO A 20 -1.45 7.73 -17.61
C PRO A 20 -1.38 9.25 -17.52
N VAL A 21 -0.46 9.86 -18.27
CA VAL A 21 -0.13 11.29 -18.17
C VAL A 21 -1.35 12.20 -18.43
N GLU A 22 -2.37 11.76 -19.17
CA GLU A 22 -3.44 12.65 -19.65
C GLU A 22 -4.89 12.10 -19.61
N GLU A 23 -5.21 11.03 -18.87
CA GLU A 23 -6.53 10.39 -18.99
C GLU A 23 -7.53 10.60 -17.84
N GLY A 24 -7.15 11.31 -16.78
CA GLY A 24 -8.02 11.51 -15.61
C GLY A 24 -8.92 12.75 -15.71
N ARG A 25 -10.22 12.60 -15.43
CA ARG A 25 -11.08 13.75 -15.10
C ARG A 25 -11.02 14.03 -13.59
N PRO A 26 -10.40 15.13 -13.13
CA PRO A 26 -10.32 15.45 -11.72
C PRO A 26 -11.67 15.98 -11.20
N VAL A 27 -12.10 15.44 -10.06
CA VAL A 27 -13.19 15.98 -9.23
C VAL A 27 -12.54 16.67 -8.04
N LEU A 28 -12.87 17.95 -7.82
CA LEU A 28 -12.39 18.73 -6.70
C LEU A 28 -13.52 18.91 -5.69
N TYR A 29 -13.24 18.59 -4.43
CA TYR A 29 -14.15 18.81 -3.33
C TYR A 29 -13.83 20.11 -2.60
N ALA A 30 -14.82 20.73 -1.98
CA ALA A 30 -14.65 21.97 -1.21
C ALA A 30 -13.63 21.84 -0.06
N THR A 31 -13.40 20.61 0.42
CA THR A 31 -12.39 20.25 1.43
C THR A 31 -10.94 20.34 0.93
N GLY A 32 -10.72 20.57 -0.36
CA GLY A 32 -9.40 20.53 -1.01
C GLY A 32 -8.97 19.12 -1.45
N THR A 33 -9.78 18.09 -1.18
CA THR A 33 -9.57 16.74 -1.71
C THR A 33 -9.73 16.74 -3.23
N ARG A 34 -8.82 16.07 -3.94
CA ARG A 34 -8.92 15.82 -5.38
C ARG A 34 -9.13 14.33 -5.62
N LYS A 35 -10.03 13.97 -6.54
CA LYS A 35 -10.22 12.60 -6.99
C LYS A 35 -10.08 12.52 -8.50
N ASP A 36 -9.16 11.70 -8.97
CA ASP A 36 -9.02 11.36 -10.38
C ASP A 36 -9.68 10.00 -10.65
N VAL A 37 -10.39 9.90 -11.78
CA VAL A 37 -11.01 8.67 -12.25
C VAL A 37 -10.58 8.43 -13.68
N LEU A 38 -9.96 7.27 -13.93
CA LEU A 38 -9.53 6.85 -15.26
C LEU A 38 -10.63 6.05 -15.98
N PRO A 39 -10.60 5.96 -17.33
CA PRO A 39 -11.51 5.10 -18.08
C PRO A 39 -11.44 3.61 -17.69
N SER A 40 -10.27 3.14 -17.23
CA SER A 40 -10.08 1.78 -16.69
C SER A 40 -10.89 1.51 -15.41
N GLY A 41 -11.45 2.55 -14.79
CA GLY A 41 -12.14 2.50 -13.51
C GLY A 41 -11.20 2.64 -12.31
N LEU A 42 -9.89 2.78 -12.51
CA LEU A 42 -8.92 3.13 -11.47
C LEU A 42 -9.24 4.52 -10.91
N GLN A 43 -9.38 4.62 -9.59
CA GLN A 43 -9.68 5.87 -8.89
C GLN A 43 -8.52 6.23 -7.98
N THR A 44 -8.05 7.47 -8.04
CA THR A 44 -7.00 7.98 -7.13
C THR A 44 -7.50 9.22 -6.40
N VAL A 45 -7.37 9.25 -5.08
CA VAL A 45 -7.79 10.34 -4.21
C VAL A 45 -6.56 10.93 -3.54
N PHE A 46 -6.38 12.23 -3.66
CA PHE A 46 -5.35 13.02 -2.99
C PHE A 46 -6.02 13.81 -1.87
N PHE A 47 -5.66 13.49 -0.63
CA PHE A 47 -6.21 14.14 0.55
C PHE A 47 -5.41 15.39 0.92
N CYS A 48 -6.04 16.29 1.65
CA CYS A 48 -5.42 17.55 2.06
C CYS A 48 -4.34 17.37 3.14
N ASN A 49 -4.33 16.26 3.87
CA ASN A 49 -3.26 15.88 4.80
C ASN A 49 -2.03 15.27 4.10
N GLY A 50 -2.04 15.17 2.77
CA GLY A 50 -0.96 14.58 1.97
C GLY A 50 -1.15 13.11 1.64
N ASP A 51 -2.12 12.42 2.27
CA ASP A 51 -2.38 11.01 1.99
C ASP A 51 -2.83 10.81 0.54
N VAL A 52 -2.56 9.61 0.02
CA VAL A 52 -2.97 9.20 -1.31
C VAL A 52 -3.65 7.84 -1.23
N LYS A 53 -4.82 7.70 -1.83
CA LYS A 53 -5.55 6.43 -1.92
C LYS A 53 -5.85 6.09 -3.36
N GLN A 54 -5.51 4.88 -3.79
CA GLN A 54 -5.87 4.34 -5.09
C GLN A 54 -6.76 3.10 -4.93
N THR A 55 -7.78 2.99 -5.76
CA THR A 55 -8.74 1.88 -5.76
C THR A 55 -8.92 1.37 -7.18
N ALA A 56 -8.55 0.10 -7.38
CA ALA A 56 -8.70 -0.59 -8.65
C ALA A 56 -10.07 -1.28 -8.76
N THR A 57 -10.50 -1.60 -9.97
CA THR A 57 -11.75 -2.34 -10.24
C THR A 57 -11.71 -3.78 -9.70
N SER A 58 -10.51 -4.35 -9.51
CA SER A 58 -10.29 -5.63 -8.84
C SER A 58 -10.66 -5.64 -7.36
N ARG A 59 -10.98 -4.46 -6.78
CA ARG A 59 -11.15 -4.19 -5.34
C ARG A 59 -9.85 -4.12 -4.54
N ARG A 60 -8.68 -4.21 -5.20
CA ARG A 60 -7.40 -3.87 -4.56
C ARG A 60 -7.38 -2.37 -4.22
N VAL A 61 -6.93 -2.06 -3.01
CA VAL A 61 -6.80 -0.68 -2.51
C VAL A 61 -5.38 -0.45 -2.04
N VAL A 62 -4.77 0.66 -2.46
CA VAL A 62 -3.47 1.11 -1.98
C VAL A 62 -3.67 2.45 -1.28
N TYR A 63 -3.22 2.56 -0.04
CA TYR A 63 -3.31 3.78 0.76
C TYR A 63 -1.91 4.15 1.25
N TYR A 64 -1.50 5.39 1.00
CA TYR A 64 -0.27 5.97 1.52
C TYR A 64 -0.62 6.99 2.60
N HIS A 65 -0.05 6.79 3.78
CA HIS A 65 -0.14 7.70 4.92
C HIS A 65 1.08 8.61 4.94
N ALA A 66 0.89 9.89 4.63
CA ALA A 66 2.00 10.83 4.46
C ALA A 66 2.74 11.11 5.78
N GLU A 67 2.00 11.25 6.89
CA GLU A 67 2.59 11.55 8.20
C GLU A 67 3.50 10.43 8.72
N ALA A 68 3.11 9.17 8.49
CA ALA A 68 3.83 7.99 8.95
C ALA A 68 4.78 7.40 7.88
N ASP A 69 4.80 7.97 6.68
CA ASP A 69 5.50 7.43 5.50
C ASP A 69 5.28 5.92 5.30
N THR A 70 4.01 5.50 5.43
CA THR A 70 3.62 4.09 5.45
C THR A 70 2.64 3.79 4.32
N THR A 71 2.87 2.69 3.61
CA THR A 71 1.94 2.19 2.60
C THR A 71 1.15 1.02 3.13
N HIS A 72 -0.15 1.03 2.93
CA HIS A 72 -1.08 -0.04 3.26
C HIS A 72 -1.79 -0.50 1.99
N VAL A 73 -1.67 -1.79 1.65
CA VAL A 73 -2.40 -2.42 0.56
C VAL A 73 -3.44 -3.37 1.15
N SER A 74 -4.69 -3.23 0.71
CA SER A 74 -5.76 -4.19 0.96
C SER A 74 -6.02 -4.98 -0.32
N GLU A 75 -5.81 -6.29 -0.27
CA GLU A 75 -6.08 -7.20 -1.39
C GLU A 75 -7.52 -7.75 -1.35
N PRO A 76 -8.08 -8.17 -2.50
CA PRO A 76 -9.47 -8.64 -2.58
C PRO A 76 -9.77 -9.91 -1.79
N ASP A 77 -8.75 -10.70 -1.47
CA ASP A 77 -8.84 -11.92 -0.65
C ASP A 77 -8.85 -11.63 0.87
N GLY A 78 -8.74 -10.36 1.25
CA GLY A 78 -8.68 -9.91 2.64
C GLY A 78 -7.26 -9.72 3.18
N THR A 79 -6.22 -10.13 2.43
CA THR A 79 -4.82 -9.91 2.80
C THR A 79 -4.52 -8.42 2.90
N GLN A 80 -3.82 -8.02 3.97
CA GLN A 80 -3.34 -6.66 4.20
C GLN A 80 -1.80 -6.66 4.15
N LEU A 81 -1.21 -5.78 3.36
CA LEU A 81 0.24 -5.58 3.30
C LEU A 81 0.58 -4.18 3.83
N TYR A 82 1.55 -4.08 4.74
CA TYR A 82 2.08 -2.83 5.25
C TYR A 82 3.55 -2.70 4.89
N HIS A 83 3.96 -1.57 4.33
CA HIS A 83 5.35 -1.23 4.07
C HIS A 83 5.70 0.03 4.87
N PHE A 84 6.60 -0.13 5.83
CA PHE A 84 7.03 0.91 6.77
C PHE A 84 8.32 1.60 6.30
N PRO A 85 8.58 2.84 6.73
CA PRO A 85 9.76 3.60 6.28
C PRO A 85 11.09 3.02 6.78
N ASN A 86 11.06 2.21 7.84
CA ASN A 86 12.24 1.50 8.35
C ASN A 86 12.60 0.27 7.50
N GLY A 87 11.88 -0.02 6.40
CA GLY A 87 12.09 -1.20 5.55
C GLY A 87 11.40 -2.47 6.04
N GLN A 88 10.65 -2.40 7.15
CA GLN A 88 9.81 -3.51 7.61
C GLN A 88 8.60 -3.67 6.68
N VAL A 89 8.28 -4.92 6.37
CA VAL A 89 7.11 -5.30 5.58
C VAL A 89 6.30 -6.30 6.36
N GLU A 90 4.99 -6.04 6.51
CA GLU A 90 4.08 -6.96 7.18
C GLU A 90 2.98 -7.42 6.24
N ARG A 91 2.69 -8.72 6.23
CA ARG A 91 1.56 -9.33 5.53
C ARG A 91 0.63 -9.97 6.56
N HIS A 92 -0.60 -9.49 6.65
CA HIS A 92 -1.65 -10.05 7.52
C HIS A 92 -2.69 -10.72 6.65
N PHE A 93 -2.89 -12.02 6.82
CA PHE A 93 -3.83 -12.81 6.06
C PHE A 93 -5.22 -12.84 6.71
N ALA A 94 -6.23 -13.13 5.91
CA ALA A 94 -7.62 -13.19 6.36
C ALA A 94 -7.88 -14.31 7.39
N ASP A 95 -7.07 -15.37 7.40
CA ASP A 95 -7.16 -16.48 8.35
C ASP A 95 -6.48 -16.19 9.71
N GLY A 96 -5.84 -15.03 9.86
CA GLY A 96 -5.14 -14.60 11.07
C GLY A 96 -3.64 -14.86 11.07
N LEU A 97 -3.09 -15.54 10.05
CA LEU A 97 -1.65 -15.65 9.85
C LEU A 97 -1.05 -14.26 9.65
N LYS A 98 0.14 -14.02 10.20
CA LYS A 98 0.91 -12.81 9.96
C LYS A 98 2.36 -13.13 9.69
N GLU A 99 2.92 -12.47 8.70
CA GLU A 99 4.34 -12.51 8.38
C GLU A 99 4.91 -11.11 8.51
N ILE A 100 6.05 -10.99 9.20
CA ILE A 100 6.77 -9.73 9.38
C ILE A 100 8.19 -9.97 8.87
N VAL A 101 8.58 -9.25 7.83
CA VAL A 101 9.96 -9.17 7.35
C VAL A 101 10.55 -7.88 7.90
N PHE A 102 11.57 -7.99 8.75
CA PHE A 102 12.26 -6.83 9.30
C PHE A 102 13.30 -6.30 8.31
N ALA A 103 13.81 -5.09 8.59
CA ALA A 103 14.80 -4.40 7.76
C ALA A 103 16.10 -5.21 7.55
N ASP A 104 16.45 -6.07 8.51
CA ASP A 104 17.61 -6.96 8.44
C ASP A 104 17.34 -8.26 7.67
N GLY A 105 16.13 -8.43 7.14
CA GLY A 105 15.69 -9.62 6.40
C GLY A 105 15.26 -10.79 7.29
N SER A 106 15.23 -10.64 8.61
CA SER A 106 14.65 -11.65 9.50
C SER A 106 13.13 -11.75 9.29
N LEU A 107 12.60 -12.97 9.38
CA LEU A 107 11.19 -13.26 9.21
C LEU A 107 10.59 -13.71 10.54
N LYS A 108 9.46 -13.11 10.91
CA LYS A 108 8.63 -13.54 12.02
C LYS A 108 7.26 -13.94 11.51
N VAL A 109 6.86 -15.16 11.81
CA VAL A 109 5.55 -15.73 11.48
C VAL A 109 4.73 -15.86 12.76
N MET A 110 3.52 -15.32 12.77
CA MET A 110 2.57 -15.46 13.87
C MET A 110 1.34 -16.20 13.36
N LEU A 111 1.09 -17.37 13.93
CA LEU A 111 -0.02 -18.23 13.57
C LEU A 111 -1.31 -17.75 14.25
N PRO A 112 -2.50 -18.08 13.69
CA PRO A 112 -3.79 -17.78 14.33
C PRO A 112 -3.93 -18.38 15.74
N SER A 113 -3.19 -19.44 16.05
CA SER A 113 -3.13 -20.07 17.38
C SER A 113 -2.42 -19.22 18.43
N GLY A 114 -1.72 -18.16 18.02
CA GLY A 114 -0.83 -17.35 18.88
C GLY A 114 0.61 -17.87 18.94
N GLU A 115 0.92 -18.99 18.30
CA GLU A 115 2.29 -19.48 18.15
C GLU A 115 3.12 -18.56 17.25
N VAL A 116 4.40 -18.38 17.62
CA VAL A 116 5.33 -17.45 16.95
C VAL A 116 6.59 -18.20 16.55
N HIS A 117 6.95 -18.11 15.27
CA HIS A 117 8.22 -18.60 14.73
C HIS A 117 9.06 -17.43 14.25
N GLU A 118 10.35 -17.46 14.55
CA GLU A 118 11.31 -16.46 14.10
C GLU A 118 12.46 -17.15 13.36
N GLN A 119 12.71 -16.70 12.13
CA GLN A 119 13.82 -17.13 11.30
C GLN A 119 14.81 -15.97 11.15
N VAL A 120 16.03 -16.17 11.63
CA VAL A 120 17.12 -15.20 11.53
C VAL A 120 17.96 -15.52 10.31
N GLY A 121 18.03 -14.58 9.35
CA GLY A 121 18.84 -14.67 8.14
C GLY A 121 18.03 -14.86 6.86
N ALA A 122 18.53 -14.28 5.76
CA ALA A 122 17.89 -14.21 4.45
C ALA A 122 17.16 -15.51 4.09
N ALA A 123 15.83 -15.44 4.04
CA ALA A 123 15.03 -16.49 3.45
C ALA A 123 15.50 -16.66 1.99
N GLY A 124 16.34 -17.66 1.74
CA GLY A 124 16.45 -18.24 0.41
C GLY A 124 15.04 -18.61 -0.06
N PRO A 125 14.74 -18.53 -1.36
CA PRO A 125 13.39 -18.73 -1.85
C PRO A 125 12.89 -20.09 -1.36
N LEU A 126 11.75 -20.09 -0.65
CA LEU A 126 11.00 -21.30 -0.38
C LEU A 126 10.52 -21.80 -1.75
N GLY A 127 11.33 -22.68 -2.35
CA GLY A 127 11.02 -23.34 -3.60
C GLY A 127 9.74 -24.16 -3.47
N VAL A 128 8.83 -23.93 -4.40
CA VAL A 128 7.79 -24.88 -4.79
C VAL A 128 8.38 -26.04 -5.58
#